data_AF-A0A430QMC7-F1
#
_entry.id   AF-A0A430QMC7-F1
#
_cell.length_a   1.000
_cell.length_b   1.000
_cell.length_c   1.000
_cell.angle_alpha   90.00
_cell.angle_beta   90.00
_cell.angle_gamma   90.00
#
_symmetry.space_group_name_H-M   'P 1'
#
loop_
_entity.id
_entity.type
_entity.pdbx_description
1 polymer ?
#
loop_
_entity_poly.entity_id
_entity_poly.type
_entity_poly.pdbx_seq_one_letter_code
_entity_poly.pdbx_strand_id
1 'polypeptide(L)'
;MLTLDPNCTVFLMCDVQKSLLNTVIDSDNVHLRISHILQLGKALGIPLLVTEQYSKGLGKTSDSLDISHALCVVDKTSFSMYHGLIAEKLAEFRDRFIVLFGLERLNSTGIILSTTESLLFELIKTKDSPYFNLVKSIVRTHLPDHPALINY
;
A
#
# COMPACT_ATOMS: atom_id res chain seq x y z
N MET A 1 19.46 -1.62 -10.39
CA MET A 1 18.03 -1.64 -10.04
C MET A 1 17.91 -0.94 -8.70
N LEU A 2 16.97 -0.01 -8.52
CA LEU A 2 16.66 0.47 -7.16
C LEU A 2 16.23 -0.76 -6.35
N THR A 3 16.65 -0.86 -5.09
CA THR A 3 16.19 -1.92 -4.17
C THR A 3 15.62 -1.25 -2.95
N LEU A 4 14.36 -1.52 -2.66
CA LEU A 4 13.70 -1.02 -1.45
C LEU A 4 14.31 -1.65 -0.19
N ASP A 5 14.57 -0.81 0.80
CA ASP A 5 14.97 -1.23 2.14
C ASP A 5 13.88 -0.78 3.12
N PRO A 6 13.29 -1.69 3.92
CA PRO A 6 12.26 -1.33 4.90
C PRO A 6 12.70 -0.20 5.86
N ASN A 7 13.99 -0.13 6.20
CA ASN A 7 14.53 0.90 7.10
C ASN A 7 14.60 2.28 6.44
N CYS A 8 14.66 2.33 5.11
CA CYS A 8 14.74 3.54 4.31
C CYS A 8 13.46 3.77 3.48
N THR A 9 12.33 3.20 3.90
CA THR A 9 11.05 3.31 3.19
C THR A 9 9.97 3.91 4.10
N VAL A 10 9.05 4.68 3.52
CA VAL A 10 7.79 5.11 4.12
C VAL A 10 6.64 4.80 3.16
N PHE A 11 5.53 4.33 3.70
CA PHE A 11 4.30 4.04 2.98
C PHE A 11 3.35 5.22 3.06
N LEU A 12 2.81 5.61 1.91
CA LEU A 12 1.83 6.68 1.78
C LEU A 12 0.60 6.11 1.07
N MET A 13 -0.50 5.92 1.81
CA MET A 13 -1.75 5.37 1.28
C MET A 13 -2.72 6.49 0.90
N CYS A 14 -3.17 6.48 -0.35
CA CYS A 14 -4.03 7.49 -0.95
C CYS A 14 -5.47 7.00 -1.08
N ASP A 15 -6.36 7.60 -0.28
CA ASP A 15 -7.80 7.69 -0.55
C ASP A 15 -8.49 6.33 -0.82
N VAL A 16 -8.15 5.32 -0.01
CA VAL A 16 -8.72 3.96 -0.15
C VAL A 16 -10.02 3.84 0.64
N GLN A 17 -11.08 4.47 0.14
CA GLN A 17 -12.36 4.62 0.85
C GLN A 17 -13.48 3.80 0.22
N LYS A 18 -14.49 3.43 1.03
CA LYS A 18 -15.60 2.55 0.60
C LYS A 18 -16.31 3.04 -0.67
N SER A 19 -16.66 4.33 -0.74
CA SER A 19 -17.40 4.86 -1.90
C SER A 19 -16.55 4.87 -3.18
N LEU A 20 -15.24 5.08 -3.04
CA LEU A 20 -14.31 5.04 -4.17
C LEU A 20 -14.03 3.61 -4.61
N LEU A 21 -13.96 2.65 -3.69
CA LEU A 21 -13.84 1.23 -4.02
C LEU A 21 -15.04 0.75 -4.86
N ASN A 22 -16.25 1.23 -4.59
CA ASN A 22 -17.45 0.85 -5.34
C ASN A 22 -17.43 1.26 -6.83
N THR A 23 -16.56 2.19 -7.23
CA THR A 23 -16.43 2.62 -8.64
C THR A 23 -15.34 1.86 -9.39
N VAL A 24 -14.57 1.01 -8.71
CA VAL A 24 -13.50 0.20 -9.28
C VAL A 24 -14.07 -1.14 -9.74
N ILE A 25 -13.85 -1.49 -11.03
CA ILE A 25 -14.38 -2.71 -11.66
C ILE A 25 -13.90 -3.99 -10.96
N ASP A 26 -12.71 -3.97 -10.37
CA ASP A 26 -12.08 -5.09 -9.66
C ASP A 26 -11.65 -4.69 -8.24
N SER A 27 -12.59 -4.10 -7.50
CA SER A 27 -12.36 -3.53 -6.17
C SER A 27 -11.88 -4.55 -5.14
N ASP A 28 -12.30 -5.81 -5.25
CA ASP A 28 -11.90 -6.91 -4.36
C ASP A 28 -10.41 -7.24 -4.50
N ASN A 29 -9.90 -7.39 -5.73
CA ASN A 29 -8.47 -7.64 -5.95
C ASN A 29 -7.62 -6.42 -5.56
N VAL A 30 -8.10 -5.21 -5.84
CA VAL A 30 -7.42 -3.98 -5.40
C VAL A 30 -7.33 -3.91 -3.88
N HIS A 31 -8.45 -4.16 -3.20
CA HIS A 31 -8.52 -4.19 -1.76
C HIS A 31 -7.57 -5.23 -1.16
N LEU A 32 -7.55 -6.43 -1.72
CA LEU A 32 -6.64 -7.50 -1.30
C LEU A 32 -5.16 -7.10 -1.45
N ARG A 33 -4.78 -6.52 -2.59
CA ARG A 33 -3.39 -6.07 -2.82
C ARG A 33 -2.96 -5.01 -1.83
N ILE A 34 -3.85 -4.08 -1.50
CA ILE A 34 -3.61 -3.04 -0.50
C ILE A 34 -3.45 -3.68 0.89
N SER A 35 -4.30 -4.66 1.24
CA SER A 35 -4.21 -5.36 2.53
C SER A 35 -2.86 -6.08 2.70
N HIS A 36 -2.34 -6.70 1.62
CA HIS A 36 -1.02 -7.34 1.62
C HIS A 36 0.13 -6.36 1.89
N ILE A 37 0.08 -5.17 1.26
CA ILE A 37 1.09 -4.11 1.48
C ILE A 37 1.02 -3.63 2.93
N LEU A 38 -0.18 -3.38 3.46
CA LEU A 38 -0.38 -2.93 4.84
C LEU A 38 0.10 -3.97 5.86
N GLN A 39 -0.20 -5.26 5.64
CA GLN A 39 0.23 -6.35 6.51
C GLN A 39 1.76 -6.47 6.56
N LEU A 40 2.44 -6.45 5.39
CA LEU A 40 3.90 -6.53 5.38
C LEU A 40 4.54 -5.24 5.94
N GLY A 41 4.01 -4.07 5.59
CA GLY A 41 4.49 -2.79 6.12
C GLY A 41 4.48 -2.77 7.65
N LYS A 42 3.37 -3.21 8.25
CA LYS A 42 3.23 -3.37 9.71
C LYS A 42 4.26 -4.35 10.28
N ALA A 43 4.41 -5.52 9.66
CA ALA A 43 5.34 -6.57 10.13
C ALA A 43 6.82 -6.15 10.04
N LEU A 44 7.17 -5.34 9.03
CA LEU A 44 8.52 -4.81 8.82
C LEU A 44 8.77 -3.49 9.56
N GLY A 45 7.78 -2.94 10.25
CA GLY A 45 7.90 -1.66 10.95
C GLY A 45 8.04 -0.45 10.01
N ILE A 46 7.56 -0.55 8.77
CA ILE A 46 7.58 0.54 7.81
C ILE A 46 6.55 1.60 8.24
N PRO A 47 6.94 2.88 8.39
CA PRO A 47 5.99 3.94 8.71
C PRO A 47 4.89 4.07 7.66
N LEU A 48 3.64 4.24 8.11
CA LEU A 48 2.47 4.41 7.24
C LEU A 48 1.82 5.78 7.47
N LEU A 49 1.56 6.51 6.39
CA LEU A 49 0.79 7.75 6.36
C LEU A 49 -0.44 7.52 5.48
N VAL A 50 -1.61 8.00 5.90
CA VAL A 50 -2.88 7.78 5.18
C VAL A 50 -3.58 9.09 4.92
N THR A 51 -4.15 9.25 3.72
CA THR A 51 -5.14 10.29 3.44
C THR A 51 -6.51 9.72 3.12
N GLU A 52 -7.54 10.50 3.46
CA GLU A 52 -8.92 10.26 3.08
C GLU A 52 -9.46 11.50 2.36
N GLN A 53 -10.04 11.33 1.18
CA GLN A 53 -10.70 12.40 0.44
C GLN A 53 -12.12 12.58 0.96
N TYR A 54 -12.45 13.74 1.54
CA TYR A 54 -13.80 14.12 1.97
C TYR A 54 -14.57 12.96 2.63
N SER A 55 -14.06 12.42 3.75
CA SER A 55 -14.58 11.19 4.37
C SER A 55 -16.05 11.29 4.79
N LYS A 56 -16.54 12.52 5.05
CA LYS A 56 -17.95 12.77 5.31
C LYS A 56 -18.86 12.35 4.15
N GLY A 57 -18.41 12.52 2.91
CA GLY A 57 -19.18 12.14 1.71
C GLY A 57 -18.75 10.83 1.06
N LEU A 58 -17.45 10.50 1.08
CA LEU A 58 -16.92 9.29 0.44
C LEU A 58 -16.78 8.10 1.41
N GLY A 59 -17.06 8.32 2.69
CA GLY A 59 -16.82 7.36 3.76
C GLY A 59 -15.35 7.34 4.19
N LYS A 60 -15.04 6.66 5.29
CA LYS A 60 -13.66 6.45 5.72
C LYS A 60 -12.99 5.32 4.92
N THR A 61 -11.71 5.12 5.19
CA THR A 61 -10.96 3.92 4.81
C THR A 61 -11.76 2.68 5.18
N SER A 62 -11.75 1.66 4.31
CA SER A 62 -12.51 0.44 4.57
C SER A 62 -12.08 -0.22 5.89
N ASP A 63 -13.06 -0.63 6.73
CA ASP A 63 -12.79 -1.27 8.02
C ASP A 63 -12.05 -2.62 7.89
N SER A 64 -12.08 -3.21 6.69
CA SER A 64 -11.35 -4.42 6.32
C SER A 64 -9.86 -4.21 6.07
N LEU A 65 -9.38 -2.96 6.02
CA LEU A 65 -7.96 -2.61 5.92
C LEU A 65 -7.40 -2.26 7.30
N ASP A 66 -6.42 -3.03 7.76
CA ASP A 66 -5.72 -2.74 9.00
C ASP A 66 -4.71 -1.60 8.82
N ILE A 67 -5.15 -0.38 9.14
CA ILE A 67 -4.32 0.81 9.20
C ILE A 67 -3.92 1.19 10.63
N SER A 68 -3.99 0.25 11.59
CA SER A 68 -3.79 0.56 13.02
C SER A 68 -2.39 1.09 13.36
N HIS A 69 -1.41 0.85 12.48
CA HIS A 69 -0.02 1.30 12.62
C HIS A 69 0.26 2.61 11.87
N ALA A 70 -0.77 3.23 11.26
CA ALA A 70 -0.62 4.52 10.62
C ALA A 70 -0.21 5.58 11.65
N LEU A 71 0.81 6.36 11.31
CA LEU A 71 1.26 7.48 12.14
C LEU A 71 0.27 8.64 12.10
N CYS A 72 -0.47 8.77 11.00
CA CYS A 72 -1.59 9.68 10.87
C CYS A 72 -2.57 9.23 9.78
N VAL A 73 -3.82 9.67 9.94
CA VAL A 73 -4.89 9.58 8.94
C VAL A 73 -5.41 11.00 8.77
N VAL A 74 -5.28 11.57 7.57
CA VAL A 74 -5.62 12.97 7.29
C VAL A 74 -6.79 13.05 6.34
N ASP A 75 -7.92 13.57 6.81
CA ASP A 75 -9.04 13.97 5.95
C ASP A 75 -8.66 15.24 5.17
N LYS A 76 -8.92 15.23 3.87
CA LYS A 76 -8.62 16.34 2.96
C LYS A 76 -9.71 16.54 1.92
N THR A 77 -9.83 17.77 1.44
CA THR A 77 -10.62 18.09 0.23
C THR A 77 -9.74 18.38 -0.98
N SER A 78 -8.45 18.63 -0.77
CA SER A 78 -7.46 18.78 -1.84
C SER A 78 -7.14 17.43 -2.47
N PHE A 79 -6.97 17.40 -3.79
CA PHE A 79 -6.48 16.21 -4.50
C PHE A 79 -5.05 15.85 -4.11
N SER A 80 -4.20 16.83 -3.80
CA SER A 80 -2.83 16.59 -3.36
C SER A 80 -2.78 15.96 -1.98
N MET A 81 -1.98 14.90 -1.83
CA MET A 81 -1.66 14.32 -0.52
C MET A 81 -0.66 15.17 0.28
N TYR A 82 0.11 16.03 -0.40
CA TYR A 82 1.11 16.87 0.25
C TYR A 82 0.45 18.08 0.91
N HIS A 83 -0.15 17.84 2.07
CA HIS A 83 -0.92 18.84 2.81
C HIS A 83 -0.86 18.58 4.33
N GLY A 84 -0.81 19.67 5.11
CA GLY A 84 -0.90 19.64 6.58
C GLY A 84 0.05 18.61 7.22
N LEU A 85 -0.52 17.78 8.10
CA LEU A 85 0.22 16.79 8.87
C LEU A 85 0.96 15.75 8.00
N ILE A 86 0.50 15.47 6.77
CA ILE A 86 1.24 14.60 5.85
C ILE A 86 2.57 15.24 5.45
N ALA A 87 2.57 16.52 5.08
CA ALA A 87 3.78 17.23 4.69
C ALA A 87 4.77 17.34 5.87
N GLU A 88 4.27 17.62 7.08
CA GLU A 88 5.05 17.64 8.31
C GLU A 88 5.72 16.27 8.57
N LYS A 89 4.97 15.17 8.48
CA LYS A 89 5.49 13.83 8.67
C LYS A 89 6.48 13.40 7.58
N LEU A 90 6.21 13.73 6.33
CA LEU A 90 7.16 13.45 5.23
C LEU A 90 8.47 14.21 5.40
N ALA A 91 8.46 15.40 6.01
CA ALA A 91 9.67 16.12 6.37
C ALA A 91 10.50 15.41 7.48
N GLU A 92 9.92 14.48 8.24
CA GLU A 92 10.69 13.60 9.13
C GLU A 92 11.39 12.46 8.36
N PHE A 93 10.96 12.18 7.12
CA PHE A 93 11.41 11.06 6.28
C PHE A 93 12.11 11.49 4.98
N ARG A 94 12.76 12.67 4.97
CA ARG A 94 13.36 13.31 3.76
C ARG A 94 14.34 12.41 3.00
N ASP A 95 15.03 11.54 3.73
CA ASP A 95 16.08 10.66 3.18
C ASP A 95 15.56 9.24 2.87
N ARG A 96 14.24 9.04 2.88
CA ARG A 96 13.59 7.75 2.64
C ARG A 96 12.87 7.71 1.30
N PHE A 97 12.75 6.51 0.74
CA PHE A 97 11.87 6.24 -0.39
C PHE A 97 10.40 6.30 0.05
N ILE A 98 9.57 7.01 -0.72
CA ILE A 98 8.13 7.05 -0.53
C ILE A 98 7.49 6.04 -1.48
N VAL A 99 6.91 4.98 -0.93
CA VAL A 99 6.05 4.06 -1.68
C VAL A 99 4.62 4.54 -1.52
N LEU A 100 4.12 5.18 -2.58
CA LEU A 100 2.77 5.70 -2.65
C LEU A 100 1.85 4.71 -3.37
N PHE A 101 0.75 4.31 -2.72
CA PHE A 101 -0.27 3.39 -3.25
C PHE A 101 -1.69 3.85 -2.90
N GLY A 102 -2.68 3.44 -3.70
CA GLY A 102 -4.09 3.86 -3.57
C GLY A 102 -4.87 3.53 -4.84
N LEU A 103 -6.12 3.97 -4.94
CA LEU A 103 -7.01 3.60 -6.05
C LEU A 103 -6.59 4.21 -7.41
N GLU A 104 -6.27 5.50 -7.45
CA GLU A 104 -5.92 6.18 -8.72
C GLU A 104 -4.57 5.74 -9.30
N ARG A 105 -3.61 5.36 -8.44
CA ARG A 105 -2.29 4.87 -8.87
C ARG A 105 -2.30 3.46 -9.42
N LEU A 106 -3.35 2.70 -9.16
CA LEU A 106 -3.54 1.39 -9.77
C LEU A 106 -4.07 1.48 -11.21
N ASN A 107 -4.59 2.65 -11.63
CA ASN A 107 -5.26 2.76 -12.93
C ASN A 107 -4.45 3.46 -14.03
N SER A 108 -3.53 4.39 -13.74
CA SER A 108 -2.63 4.92 -14.80
C SER A 108 -1.57 5.90 -14.30
N THR A 109 -0.42 5.89 -14.99
CA THR A 109 0.68 6.87 -15.06
C THR A 109 1.98 6.56 -14.28
N GLY A 110 2.93 5.93 -14.98
CA GLY A 110 4.37 6.26 -14.88
C GLY A 110 5.20 5.67 -13.73
N ILE A 111 4.69 4.73 -12.93
CA ILE A 111 5.27 4.36 -11.63
C ILE A 111 6.12 3.09 -11.61
N ILE A 112 6.62 2.47 -12.69
CA ILE A 112 7.14 1.08 -12.60
C ILE A 112 6.11 0.18 -11.90
N LEU A 113 5.20 -0.38 -12.69
CA LEU A 113 4.36 -1.48 -12.24
C LEU A 113 5.24 -2.68 -11.86
N SER A 114 5.68 -2.70 -10.60
CA SER A 114 6.02 -3.91 -9.89
C SER A 114 4.68 -4.55 -9.49
N THR A 115 4.56 -5.88 -9.53
CA THR A 115 3.38 -6.52 -8.94
C THR A 115 3.45 -6.31 -7.42
N THR A 116 2.31 -6.40 -6.72
CA THR A 116 2.31 -6.45 -5.24
C THR A 116 3.32 -7.47 -4.76
N GLU A 117 3.36 -8.65 -5.37
CA GLU A 117 4.34 -9.70 -5.11
C GLU A 117 5.79 -9.22 -5.27
N SER A 118 6.14 -8.59 -6.40
CA SER A 118 7.49 -8.07 -6.63
C SER A 118 7.89 -6.98 -5.62
N LEU A 119 6.97 -6.08 -5.25
CA LEU A 119 7.20 -5.10 -4.18
C LEU A 119 7.47 -5.78 -2.82
N LEU A 120 6.66 -6.78 -2.46
CA LEU A 120 6.84 -7.52 -1.20
C LEU A 120 8.17 -8.28 -1.18
N PHE A 121 8.55 -8.93 -2.28
CA PHE A 121 9.82 -9.65 -2.40
C PHE A 121 11.03 -8.71 -2.43
N GLU A 122 10.91 -7.56 -3.06
CA GLU A 122 11.96 -6.54 -3.07
C GLU A 122 12.25 -6.04 -1.65
N LEU A 123 11.21 -5.79 -0.84
CA LEU A 123 11.35 -5.35 0.55
C LEU A 123 12.06 -6.36 1.45
N ILE A 124 11.89 -7.66 1.21
CA ILE A 124 12.56 -8.69 1.99
C ILE A 124 13.91 -9.13 1.41
N LYS A 125 14.23 -8.70 0.18
CA LYS A 125 15.49 -8.88 -0.57
C LYS A 125 15.89 -10.32 -0.90
N THR A 126 15.79 -11.26 0.05
CA THR A 126 16.24 -12.64 -0.09
C THR A 126 15.26 -13.64 0.54
N LYS A 127 15.35 -14.90 0.10
CA LYS A 127 14.57 -16.02 0.68
C LYS A 127 14.95 -16.37 2.12
N ASP A 128 16.13 -15.94 2.55
CA ASP A 128 16.65 -16.21 3.89
C ASP A 128 16.12 -15.20 4.93
N SER A 129 15.33 -14.22 4.49
CA SER A 129 14.64 -13.28 5.37
C SER A 129 13.72 -14.00 6.35
N PRO A 130 13.71 -13.63 7.64
CA PRO A 130 12.76 -14.20 8.61
C PRO A 130 11.29 -13.94 8.23
N TYR A 131 11.04 -12.95 7.36
CA TYR A 131 9.71 -12.61 6.86
C TYR A 131 9.35 -13.35 5.55
N PHE A 132 10.22 -14.21 5.01
CA PHE A 132 9.96 -14.90 3.74
C PHE A 132 8.69 -15.75 3.78
N ASN A 133 8.47 -16.51 4.86
CA ASN A 133 7.25 -17.32 5.00
C ASN A 133 5.99 -16.46 5.16
N LEU A 134 6.12 -15.28 5.78
CA LEU A 134 5.03 -14.31 5.85
C LEU A 134 4.69 -13.77 4.46
N VAL A 135 5.67 -13.30 3.70
CA VAL A 135 5.47 -12.83 2.31
C VAL A 135 4.88 -13.94 1.45
N LYS A 136 5.39 -15.17 1.56
CA LYS A 136 4.87 -16.34 0.84
C LYS A 136 3.41 -16.64 1.20
N SER A 137 3.04 -16.51 2.48
CA SER A 137 1.65 -16.65 2.93
C SER A 137 0.77 -15.55 2.33
N ILE A 138 1.21 -14.30 2.42
CA ILE A 138 0.51 -13.11 1.90
C ILE A 138 0.28 -13.23 0.39
N VAL A 139 1.31 -13.59 -0.38
CA VAL A 139 1.19 -13.75 -1.85
C VAL A 139 0.26 -14.90 -2.22
N ARG A 140 0.25 -15.99 -1.45
CA ARG A 140 -0.62 -17.16 -1.70
C ARG A 140 -2.08 -16.94 -1.35
N THR A 141 -2.42 -15.93 -0.56
CA THR A 141 -3.80 -15.70 -0.11
C THR A 141 -4.77 -15.37 -1.25
N HIS A 142 -4.31 -15.11 -2.49
CA HIS A 142 -5.10 -15.21 -3.73
C HIS A 142 -4.21 -15.14 -4.98
N LEU A 143 -4.03 -16.29 -5.65
CA LEU A 143 -4.00 -16.34 -7.11
C LEU A 143 -5.46 -16.55 -7.51
N PRO A 144 -6.09 -15.73 -8.38
CA PRO A 144 -7.26 -16.23 -9.08
C PRO A 144 -6.86 -17.53 -9.77
N ASP A 145 -7.73 -18.54 -9.81
CA ASP A 145 -7.55 -19.78 -10.57
C ASP A 145 -7.41 -19.45 -12.06
N HIS A 146 -6.25 -18.93 -12.46
CA HIS A 146 -5.88 -18.66 -13.83
C HIS A 146 -4.82 -19.70 -14.21
N PRO A 147 -5.07 -20.56 -15.23
CA PRO A 147 -4.21 -21.68 -15.60
C PRO A 147 -2.74 -21.33 -15.95
N ALA A 148 -2.38 -20.04 -15.99
CA ALA A 148 -1.08 -19.56 -16.42
C ALA A 148 -0.03 -19.47 -15.28
N LEU A 149 -0.42 -19.65 -14.02
CA LEU A 149 0.46 -19.43 -12.86
C LEU A 149 0.75 -20.69 -12.01
N ILE A 150 0.34 -21.87 -12.48
CA ILE A 150 0.53 -23.16 -11.76
C ILE A 150 1.98 -23.68 -11.86
N ASN A 151 2.86 -23.05 -12.65
CA ASN A 151 4.22 -23.54 -12.93
C ASN A 151 5.35 -22.62 -12.41
N TYR A 152 5.28 -22.17 -11.16
CA TYR A 152 6.43 -21.62 -10.42
C TYR A 152 6.48 -22.15 -8.98
#